data_AF-A0A7S0DN88-F1
#
_entry.id   AF-A0A7S0DN88-F1
#
_cell.length_a   1.000
_cell.length_b   1.000
_cell.length_c   1.000
_cell.angle_alpha   90.00
_cell.angle_beta   90.00
_cell.angle_gamma   90.00
#
_symmetry.space_group_name_H-M   'P 1'
#
loop_
_entity.id
_entity.type
_entity.pdbx_description
1 polymer ?
#
loop_
_entity_poly.entity_id
_entity_poly.type
_entity_poly.pdbx_seq_one_letter_code
_entity_poly.pdbx_strand_id
1 'polypeptide(L)'
;LFEDMLTEDKTYNDVIVKFGRFAGFKQEVMAKYEREFRKEVENYFNQTKNLFEAKQEEEISFSKAHNKADEKAKEVSVKLIKEFENLKIKAIDDFTSGEDDKSLEFLKEELKKLEKSLMEAEMLLVEQNADLFDEFQAQLRKGKDKSNASRSEFQMKIADIVQGYQTKLTDFIDRERERLQEEDELDGKEDDDEILGLMKTEEKLKEVINLSYESQKDFIEELIAQHTKEEAQRIKETVTRTTLENYHKNRNRVAEIFDVVALYHKIIEMTKQADDDEDFYDDNF
;
A
#
# COMPACT_ATOMS: atom_id res chain seq x y z
N LEU A 1 -0.75 3.78 23.65
CA LEU A 1 0.65 4.11 23.29
C LEU A 1 1.45 4.63 24.47
N PHE A 2 1.10 5.80 25.05
CA PHE A 2 1.83 6.34 26.21
C PHE A 2 1.76 5.38 27.41
N GLU A 3 0.56 4.96 27.83
CA GLU A 3 0.38 4.00 28.93
C GLU A 3 1.02 2.63 28.65
N ASP A 4 0.96 2.16 27.40
CA ASP A 4 1.57 0.88 27.01
C ASP A 4 3.11 0.94 27.13
N MET A 5 3.72 2.01 26.61
CA MET A 5 5.17 2.26 26.73
C MET A 5 5.61 2.27 28.20
N LEU A 6 4.83 2.91 29.09
CA LEU A 6 5.12 2.95 30.51
C LEU A 6 4.88 1.60 31.23
N THR A 7 4.00 0.77 30.69
CA THR A 7 3.73 -0.57 31.21
C THR A 7 4.84 -1.55 30.83
N GLU A 8 5.42 -1.40 29.63
CA GLU A 8 6.54 -2.21 29.15
C GLU A 8 7.89 -1.78 29.74
N ASP A 9 8.01 -0.53 30.17
CA ASP A 9 9.14 -0.05 30.96
C ASP A 9 9.14 -0.71 32.35
N LYS A 10 9.91 -1.80 32.47
CA LYS A 10 10.04 -2.60 33.70
C LYS A 10 10.62 -1.81 34.89
N THR A 11 11.30 -0.71 34.61
CA THR A 11 11.89 0.19 35.60
C THR A 11 10.98 1.38 35.94
N TYR A 12 9.90 1.58 35.19
CA TYR A 12 8.94 2.67 35.40
C TYR A 12 8.37 2.71 36.81
N ASN A 13 8.04 1.55 37.40
CA ASN A 13 7.56 1.48 38.79
C ASN A 13 8.64 1.91 39.80
N ASP A 14 9.91 1.59 39.54
CA ASP A 14 11.03 1.99 40.41
C ASP A 14 11.38 3.49 40.28
N VAL A 15 11.05 4.13 39.15
CA VAL A 15 11.32 5.56 38.90
C VAL A 15 10.11 6.45 39.22
N ILE A 16 8.88 6.00 38.97
CA ILE A 16 7.71 6.89 38.99
C ILE A 16 6.84 6.67 40.21
N VAL A 17 6.63 5.42 40.64
CA VAL A 17 5.83 5.13 41.84
C VAL A 17 6.61 5.54 43.09
N LYS A 18 7.94 5.35 43.06
CA LYS A 18 8.86 5.77 44.12
C LYS A 18 8.96 7.32 44.17
N PHE A 19 9.33 7.98 43.08
CA PHE A 19 9.49 9.45 43.09
C PHE A 19 8.17 10.24 43.02
N GLY A 20 7.06 9.59 42.66
CA GLY A 20 5.72 10.21 42.64
C GLY A 20 5.16 10.60 44.00
N ARG A 21 5.88 10.30 45.09
CA ARG A 21 5.61 10.75 46.46
C ARG A 21 6.19 12.13 46.76
N PHE A 22 7.17 12.61 45.99
CA PHE A 22 7.73 13.96 46.16
C PHE A 22 6.76 15.02 45.63
N ALA A 23 6.62 16.10 46.39
CA ALA A 23 5.83 17.26 45.96
C ALA A 23 6.40 17.83 44.65
N GLY A 24 5.53 18.20 43.72
CA GLY A 24 5.94 18.74 42.41
C GLY A 24 6.26 17.71 41.33
N PHE A 25 6.70 16.48 41.64
CA PHE A 25 7.10 15.48 40.64
C PHE A 25 6.01 15.16 39.60
N LYS A 26 4.80 14.84 40.08
CA LYS A 26 3.65 14.52 39.21
C LYS A 26 3.20 15.71 38.38
N GLN A 27 3.31 16.93 38.92
CA GLN A 27 2.79 18.15 38.29
C GLN A 27 3.79 18.79 37.33
N GLU A 28 5.08 18.74 37.63
CA GLU A 28 6.15 19.43 36.89
C GLU A 28 6.79 18.55 35.82
N VAL A 29 7.04 17.27 36.13
CA VAL A 29 7.79 16.36 35.25
C VAL A 29 6.82 15.50 34.43
N MET A 30 5.93 14.77 35.10
CA MET A 30 5.04 13.80 34.44
C MET A 30 3.95 14.42 33.59
N ALA A 31 3.23 15.42 34.10
CA ALA A 31 2.16 16.05 33.35
C ALA A 31 2.64 16.77 32.07
N LYS A 32 3.88 17.26 32.05
CA LYS A 32 4.49 17.87 30.86
C LYS A 32 4.91 16.80 29.85
N TYR A 33 5.59 15.76 30.30
CA TYR A 33 6.01 14.64 29.46
C TYR A 33 4.83 13.94 28.79
N GLU A 34 3.80 13.59 29.56
CA GLU A 34 2.58 12.97 29.04
C GLU A 34 1.92 13.85 27.96
N ARG A 35 1.82 15.16 28.21
CA ARG A 35 1.19 16.09 27.28
C ARG A 35 1.98 16.23 25.98
N GLU A 36 3.30 16.41 26.07
CA GLU A 36 4.17 16.56 24.90
C GLU A 36 4.19 15.25 24.07
N PHE A 37 4.29 14.11 24.74
CA PHE A 37 4.26 12.79 24.09
C PHE A 37 2.91 12.54 23.41
N ARG A 38 1.78 12.70 24.11
CA ARG A 38 0.44 12.47 23.55
C ARG A 38 0.18 13.38 22.35
N LYS A 39 0.61 14.64 22.42
CA LYS A 39 0.47 15.59 21.32
C LYS A 39 1.23 15.12 20.07
N GLU A 40 2.49 14.67 20.21
CA GLU A 40 3.22 14.22 19.03
C GLU A 40 2.74 12.88 18.47
N VAL A 41 2.27 11.98 19.33
CA VAL A 41 1.57 10.77 18.89
C VAL A 41 0.31 11.12 18.09
N GLU A 42 -0.50 12.06 18.56
CA GLU A 42 -1.70 12.53 17.86
C GLU A 42 -1.36 13.18 16.51
N ASN A 43 -0.32 14.03 16.47
CA ASN A 43 0.17 14.63 15.23
C ASN A 43 0.59 13.56 14.21
N TYR A 44 1.35 12.55 14.65
CA TYR A 44 1.79 11.45 13.80
C TYR A 44 0.61 10.61 13.29
N PHE A 45 -0.36 10.30 14.14
CA PHE A 45 -1.57 9.59 13.71
C PHE A 45 -2.36 10.38 12.67
N ASN A 46 -2.54 11.69 12.88
CA ASN A 46 -3.24 12.55 11.92
C ASN A 46 -2.51 12.60 10.57
N GLN A 47 -1.18 12.75 10.58
CA GLN A 47 -0.38 12.72 9.35
C GLN A 47 -0.48 11.36 8.64
N THR A 48 -0.36 10.26 9.38
CA THR A 48 -0.42 8.90 8.84
C THR A 48 -1.82 8.61 8.27
N LYS A 49 -2.88 9.06 8.94
CA LYS A 49 -4.25 8.94 8.46
C LYS A 49 -4.44 9.70 7.15
N ASN A 50 -4.00 10.95 7.06
CA ASN A 50 -4.09 11.74 5.83
C ASN A 50 -3.31 11.10 4.67
N LEU A 51 -2.12 10.54 4.95
CA LEU A 51 -1.33 9.81 3.95
C LEU A 51 -2.02 8.52 3.51
N PHE A 52 -2.70 7.83 4.41
CA PHE A 52 -3.47 6.63 4.11
C PHE A 52 -4.69 6.96 3.24
N GLU A 53 -5.44 7.99 3.58
CA GLU A 53 -6.59 8.48 2.79
C GLU A 53 -6.15 8.88 1.37
N ALA A 54 -5.05 9.65 1.24
CA ALA A 54 -4.50 10.02 -0.06
C ALA A 54 -4.09 8.80 -0.90
N LYS A 55 -3.56 7.73 -0.28
CA LYS A 55 -3.22 6.48 -0.98
C LYS A 55 -4.46 5.72 -1.43
N GLN A 56 -5.53 5.71 -0.64
CA GLN A 56 -6.80 5.11 -1.04
C GLN A 56 -7.44 5.86 -2.22
N GLU A 57 -7.42 7.19 -2.19
CA GLU A 57 -7.91 8.02 -3.29
C GLU A 57 -7.15 7.74 -4.59
N GLU A 58 -5.83 7.56 -4.49
CA GLU A 58 -4.98 7.20 -5.64
C GLU A 58 -5.34 5.80 -6.19
N GLU A 59 -5.55 4.80 -5.32
CA GLU A 59 -5.99 3.46 -5.75
C GLU A 59 -7.35 3.49 -6.45
N ILE A 60 -8.29 4.29 -5.94
CA ILE A 60 -9.61 4.50 -6.56
C ILE A 60 -9.45 5.20 -7.92
N SER A 61 -8.60 6.22 -8.00
CA SER A 61 -8.32 6.96 -9.23
C SER A 61 -7.74 6.05 -10.31
N PHE A 62 -6.72 5.27 -9.95
CA PHE A 62 -6.11 4.26 -10.82
C PHE A 62 -7.15 3.25 -11.31
N SER A 63 -7.95 2.68 -10.40
CA SER A 63 -9.00 1.70 -10.77
C SER A 63 -10.00 2.28 -11.77
N LYS A 64 -10.43 3.54 -11.58
CA LYS A 64 -11.31 4.23 -12.53
C LYS A 64 -10.65 4.44 -13.90
N ALA A 65 -9.41 4.91 -13.93
CA ALA A 65 -8.67 5.15 -15.17
C ALA A 65 -8.45 3.83 -15.94
N HIS A 66 -8.05 2.78 -15.23
CA HIS A 66 -7.84 1.45 -15.77
C HIS A 66 -9.12 0.84 -16.36
N ASN A 67 -10.24 0.91 -15.63
CA ASN A 67 -11.52 0.40 -16.13
C ASN A 67 -12.00 1.18 -17.37
N LYS A 68 -11.79 2.50 -17.40
CA LYS A 68 -12.13 3.33 -18.57
C LYS A 68 -11.29 2.97 -19.80
N ALA A 69 -10.00 2.68 -19.62
CA ALA A 69 -9.15 2.21 -20.71
C ALA A 69 -9.63 0.84 -21.24
N ASP A 70 -9.97 -0.07 -20.33
CA ASP A 70 -10.50 -1.40 -20.65
C ASP A 70 -11.82 -1.34 -21.43
N GLU A 71 -12.78 -0.52 -20.99
CA GLU A 71 -14.07 -0.29 -21.66
C GLU A 71 -13.88 0.27 -23.07
N LYS A 72 -13.03 1.28 -23.24
CA LYS A 72 -12.75 1.88 -24.54
C LYS A 72 -12.18 0.86 -25.53
N ALA A 73 -11.28 -0.01 -25.09
CA ALA A 73 -10.71 -1.04 -25.94
C ALA A 73 -11.73 -2.13 -26.31
N LYS A 74 -12.63 -2.48 -25.38
CA LYS A 74 -13.77 -3.39 -25.66
C LYS A 74 -14.70 -2.80 -26.71
N GLU A 75 -15.04 -1.52 -26.61
CA GLU A 75 -15.88 -0.83 -27.60
C GLU A 75 -15.26 -0.86 -29.01
N VAL A 76 -13.95 -0.61 -29.10
CA VAL A 76 -13.21 -0.68 -30.38
C VAL A 76 -13.27 -2.10 -30.96
N SER A 77 -12.98 -3.11 -30.15
CA SER A 77 -12.98 -4.51 -30.59
C SER A 77 -14.35 -4.98 -31.06
N VAL A 78 -15.41 -4.65 -30.30
CA VAL A 78 -16.80 -4.97 -30.68
C VAL A 78 -17.19 -4.27 -31.99
N LYS A 79 -16.77 -3.02 -32.19
CA LYS A 79 -17.04 -2.29 -33.42
C LYS A 79 -16.37 -2.96 -34.63
N LEU A 80 -15.11 -3.34 -34.52
CA LEU A 80 -14.36 -4.05 -35.57
C LEU A 80 -15.02 -5.39 -35.94
N ILE A 81 -15.44 -6.17 -34.93
CA ILE A 81 -16.15 -7.44 -35.15
C ILE A 81 -17.46 -7.21 -35.91
N LYS A 82 -18.27 -6.24 -35.50
CA LYS A 82 -19.54 -5.92 -36.19
C LYS A 82 -19.34 -5.45 -37.62
N GLU A 83 -18.30 -4.66 -37.89
CA GLU A 83 -17.95 -4.24 -39.24
C GLU A 83 -17.63 -5.45 -40.12
N PHE A 84 -16.84 -6.39 -39.61
CA PHE A 84 -16.53 -7.64 -40.30
C PHE A 84 -17.76 -8.53 -40.49
N GLU A 85 -18.62 -8.69 -39.48
CA GLU A 85 -19.85 -9.49 -39.60
C GLU A 85 -20.76 -8.99 -40.72
N ASN A 86 -20.89 -7.67 -40.87
CA ASN A 86 -21.67 -7.06 -41.95
C ASN A 86 -21.04 -7.31 -43.32
N LEU A 87 -19.70 -7.25 -43.42
CA LEU A 87 -18.98 -7.59 -44.66
C LEU A 87 -19.14 -9.07 -45.01
N LYS A 88 -19.05 -9.95 -44.00
CA LYS A 88 -19.26 -11.40 -44.14
C LYS A 88 -20.65 -11.73 -44.69
N ILE A 89 -21.71 -11.14 -44.12
CA ILE A 89 -23.08 -11.38 -44.59
C ILE A 89 -23.20 -10.99 -46.06
N LYS A 90 -22.77 -9.78 -46.44
CA LYS A 90 -22.83 -9.32 -47.83
C LYS A 90 -22.06 -10.23 -48.78
N ALA A 91 -20.83 -10.60 -48.44
CA ALA A 91 -20.03 -11.44 -49.31
C ALA A 91 -20.53 -12.89 -49.41
N ILE A 92 -21.22 -13.41 -48.39
CA ILE A 92 -21.94 -14.69 -48.48
C ILE A 92 -23.16 -14.54 -49.40
N ASP A 93 -23.94 -13.47 -49.24
CA ASP A 93 -25.09 -13.20 -50.11
C ASP A 93 -24.65 -13.09 -51.58
N ASP A 94 -23.56 -12.36 -51.86
CA ASP A 94 -22.97 -12.19 -53.20
C ASP A 94 -22.37 -13.50 -53.76
N PHE A 95 -21.87 -14.39 -52.89
CA PHE A 95 -21.39 -15.71 -53.30
C PHE A 95 -22.55 -16.64 -53.67
N THR A 96 -23.56 -16.74 -52.79
CA THR A 96 -24.75 -17.61 -53.00
C THR A 96 -25.65 -17.15 -54.15
N SER A 97 -25.56 -15.89 -54.59
CA SER A 97 -26.23 -15.41 -55.79
C SER A 97 -25.50 -15.77 -57.10
N GLY A 98 -24.35 -16.46 -57.01
CA GLY A 98 -23.54 -16.91 -58.14
C GLY A 98 -22.64 -15.84 -58.75
N GLU A 99 -22.35 -14.74 -58.04
CA GLU A 99 -21.68 -13.57 -58.64
C GLU A 99 -20.14 -13.55 -58.59
N ASP A 100 -19.42 -14.21 -57.67
CA ASP A 100 -17.95 -14.37 -57.81
C ASP A 100 -17.34 -15.27 -56.72
N ASP A 101 -16.54 -16.25 -57.14
CA ASP A 101 -15.67 -17.06 -56.28
C ASP A 101 -14.58 -16.19 -55.57
N LYS A 102 -14.35 -14.97 -56.09
CA LYS A 102 -13.48 -13.95 -55.48
C LYS A 102 -14.02 -13.41 -54.15
N SER A 103 -15.31 -13.51 -53.87
CA SER A 103 -15.94 -12.99 -52.66
C SER A 103 -15.45 -13.69 -51.39
N LEU A 104 -15.23 -15.01 -51.46
CA LEU A 104 -14.70 -15.79 -50.32
C LEU A 104 -13.21 -15.54 -50.09
N GLU A 105 -12.43 -15.32 -51.16
CA GLU A 105 -11.02 -15.00 -51.02
C GLU A 105 -10.82 -13.56 -50.48
N PHE A 106 -11.67 -12.62 -50.90
CA PHE A 106 -11.78 -11.29 -50.28
C PHE A 106 -12.10 -11.37 -48.79
N LEU A 107 -13.04 -12.23 -48.37
CA LEU A 107 -13.35 -12.43 -46.96
C LEU A 107 -12.17 -12.98 -46.14
N LYS A 108 -11.35 -13.86 -46.71
CA LYS A 108 -10.12 -14.32 -46.05
C LYS A 108 -9.12 -13.20 -45.86
N GLU A 109 -8.98 -12.30 -46.83
CA GLU A 109 -8.12 -11.12 -46.70
C GLU A 109 -8.65 -10.14 -45.64
N GLU A 110 -9.95 -9.87 -45.63
CA GLU A 110 -10.58 -9.03 -44.61
C GLU A 110 -10.51 -9.67 -43.21
N LEU A 111 -10.59 -10.99 -43.09
CA LEU A 111 -10.43 -11.69 -41.81
C LEU A 111 -9.01 -11.52 -41.26
N LYS A 112 -7.98 -11.62 -42.12
CA LYS A 112 -6.59 -11.32 -41.72
C LYS A 112 -6.41 -9.87 -41.30
N LYS A 113 -7.09 -8.92 -41.96
CA LYS A 113 -7.09 -7.50 -41.55
C LYS A 113 -7.78 -7.32 -40.21
N LEU A 114 -8.90 -7.99 -39.96
CA LEU A 114 -9.59 -7.99 -38.67
C LEU A 114 -8.68 -8.54 -37.57
N GLU A 115 -8.07 -9.71 -37.78
CA GLU A 115 -7.14 -10.33 -36.83
C GLU A 115 -6.03 -9.34 -36.45
N LYS A 116 -5.36 -8.76 -37.45
CA LYS A 116 -4.32 -7.76 -37.23
C LYS A 116 -4.84 -6.54 -36.47
N SER A 117 -6.02 -6.02 -36.83
CA SER A 117 -6.58 -4.81 -36.20
C SER A 117 -7.01 -5.06 -34.75
N LEU A 118 -7.57 -6.24 -34.45
CA LEU A 118 -7.89 -6.64 -33.08
C LEU A 118 -6.62 -6.80 -32.24
N MET A 119 -5.58 -7.44 -32.78
CA MET A 119 -4.29 -7.57 -32.10
C MET A 119 -3.61 -6.22 -31.84
N GLU A 120 -3.63 -5.29 -32.81
CA GLU A 120 -3.12 -3.93 -32.64
C GLU A 120 -3.90 -3.15 -31.57
N ALA A 121 -5.23 -3.29 -31.55
CA ALA A 121 -6.07 -2.67 -30.52
C ALA A 121 -5.76 -3.21 -29.11
N GLU A 122 -5.53 -4.53 -28.97
CA GLU A 122 -5.10 -5.12 -27.70
C GLU A 122 -3.69 -4.67 -27.29
N MET A 123 -2.75 -4.60 -28.22
CA MET A 123 -1.40 -4.10 -27.94
C MET A 123 -1.44 -2.66 -27.41
N LEU A 124 -2.22 -1.78 -28.07
CA LEU A 124 -2.38 -0.40 -27.62
C LEU A 124 -2.96 -0.31 -26.21
N LEU A 125 -3.92 -1.19 -25.86
CA LEU A 125 -4.47 -1.26 -24.51
C LEU A 125 -3.40 -1.73 -23.50
N VAL A 126 -2.62 -2.74 -23.85
CA VAL A 126 -1.53 -3.24 -22.99
C VAL A 126 -0.53 -2.12 -22.71
N GLU A 127 -0.16 -1.33 -23.72
CA GLU A 127 0.73 -0.17 -23.58
C GLU A 127 0.10 0.91 -22.68
N GLN A 128 -1.15 1.30 -22.91
CA GLN A 128 -1.85 2.28 -22.07
C GLN A 128 -1.98 1.82 -20.61
N ASN A 129 -2.26 0.54 -20.38
CA ASN A 129 -2.33 -0.02 -19.04
C ASN A 129 -0.95 -0.12 -18.38
N ALA A 130 0.12 -0.34 -19.15
CA ALA A 130 1.49 -0.30 -18.64
C ALA A 130 1.86 1.12 -18.17
N ASP A 131 1.56 2.14 -18.97
CA ASP A 131 1.80 3.55 -18.61
C ASP A 131 1.03 3.95 -17.34
N LEU A 132 -0.26 3.60 -17.25
CA LEU A 132 -1.08 3.84 -16.06
C LEU A 132 -0.51 3.12 -14.82
N PHE A 133 0.00 1.91 -15.00
CA PHE A 133 0.57 1.13 -13.91
C PHE A 133 1.91 1.70 -13.43
N ASP A 134 2.75 2.17 -14.36
CA ASP A 134 4.02 2.82 -14.03
C ASP A 134 3.80 4.14 -13.29
N GLU A 135 2.81 4.93 -13.70
CA GLU A 135 2.41 6.14 -12.99
C GLU A 135 1.92 5.82 -11.57
N PHE A 136 1.05 4.82 -11.43
CA PHE A 136 0.56 4.36 -10.13
C PHE A 136 1.69 3.88 -9.22
N GLN A 137 2.65 3.09 -9.75
CA GLN A 137 3.83 2.68 -8.98
C GLN A 137 4.68 3.88 -8.54
N ALA A 138 4.86 4.88 -9.40
CA ALA A 138 5.59 6.08 -9.05
C ALA A 138 4.91 6.85 -7.89
N GLN A 139 3.58 6.96 -7.91
CA GLN A 139 2.82 7.57 -6.82
C GLN A 139 2.91 6.75 -5.52
N LEU A 140 2.84 5.41 -5.59
CA LEU A 140 3.04 4.54 -4.43
C LEU A 140 4.43 4.72 -3.81
N ARG A 141 5.49 4.80 -4.63
CA ARG A 141 6.86 5.07 -4.15
C ARG A 141 6.96 6.43 -3.48
N LYS A 142 6.41 7.48 -4.10
CA LYS A 142 6.36 8.83 -3.52
C LYS A 142 5.59 8.86 -2.18
N GLY A 143 4.48 8.14 -2.10
CA GLY A 143 3.71 7.98 -0.87
C GLY A 143 4.47 7.22 0.23
N LYS A 144 5.24 6.20 -0.16
CA LYS A 144 6.15 5.47 0.75
C LYS A 144 7.25 6.38 1.30
N ASP A 145 7.87 7.19 0.44
CA ASP A 145 8.95 8.10 0.86
C ASP A 145 8.43 9.17 1.82
N LYS A 146 7.25 9.72 1.57
CA LYS A 146 6.57 10.62 2.52
C LYS A 146 6.26 9.96 3.86
N SER A 147 5.78 8.71 3.83
CA SER A 147 5.50 7.95 5.07
C SER A 147 6.77 7.65 5.86
N ASN A 148 7.86 7.27 5.18
CA ASN A 148 9.16 7.07 5.80
C ASN A 148 9.68 8.38 6.44
N ALA A 149 9.55 9.51 5.75
CA ALA A 149 9.96 10.80 6.29
C ALA A 149 9.16 11.20 7.53
N SER A 150 7.83 11.01 7.51
CA SER A 150 6.96 11.26 8.67
C SER A 150 7.31 10.35 9.86
N ARG A 151 7.62 9.07 9.60
CA ARG A 151 8.11 8.13 10.61
C ARG A 151 9.44 8.57 11.23
N SER A 152 10.41 8.97 10.40
CA SER A 152 11.70 9.45 10.88
C SER A 152 11.56 10.74 11.70
N GLU A 153 10.71 11.68 11.26
CA GLU A 153 10.44 12.91 12.02
C GLU A 153 9.78 12.61 13.37
N PHE A 154 8.80 11.70 13.39
CA PHE A 154 8.15 11.25 14.62
C PHE A 154 9.15 10.58 15.57
N GLN A 155 10.00 9.68 15.07
CA GLN A 155 11.04 9.02 15.85
C GLN A 155 11.96 10.04 16.54
N MET A 156 12.45 11.02 15.78
CA MET A 156 13.32 12.07 16.30
C MET A 156 12.63 12.89 17.39
N LYS A 157 11.40 13.36 17.14
CA LYS A 157 10.66 14.18 18.11
C LYS A 157 10.34 13.43 19.40
N ILE A 158 9.94 12.17 19.31
CA ILE A 158 9.67 11.39 20.51
C ILE A 158 10.97 11.10 21.26
N ALA A 159 12.07 10.78 20.57
CA ALA A 159 13.37 10.61 21.22
C ALA A 159 13.80 11.89 21.96
N ASP A 160 13.61 13.06 21.37
CA ASP A 160 13.88 14.36 22.00
C ASP A 160 13.00 14.58 23.24
N ILE A 161 11.71 14.19 23.18
CA ILE A 161 10.78 14.29 24.32
C ILE A 161 11.19 13.35 25.45
N VAL A 162 11.56 12.10 25.13
CA VAL A 162 12.01 11.08 26.09
C VAL A 162 13.33 11.51 26.73
N GLN A 163 14.30 12.01 25.95
CA GLN A 163 15.54 12.56 26.47
C GLN A 163 15.30 13.80 27.35
N GLY A 164 14.43 14.72 26.91
CA GLY A 164 14.05 15.90 27.68
C GLY A 164 13.32 15.58 28.98
N TYR A 165 12.61 14.46 29.03
CA TYR A 165 12.04 13.90 30.26
C TYR A 165 13.14 13.36 31.19
N GLN A 166 14.09 12.58 30.65
CA GLN A 166 15.22 12.03 31.42
C GLN A 166 16.07 13.12 32.06
N THR A 167 16.37 14.21 31.34
CA THR A 167 17.11 15.35 31.89
C THR A 167 16.37 15.99 33.05
N LYS A 168 15.07 16.29 32.90
CA LYS A 168 14.26 16.89 33.98
C LYS A 168 14.10 15.97 35.18
N LEU A 169 14.00 14.67 34.95
CA LEU A 169 13.96 13.66 35.99
C LEU A 169 15.27 13.67 36.79
N THR A 170 16.42 13.70 36.11
CA THR A 170 17.73 13.80 36.75
C THR A 170 17.85 15.09 37.57
N ASP A 171 17.51 16.24 36.97
CA ASP A 171 17.53 17.56 37.64
C ASP A 171 16.58 17.61 38.85
N PHE A 172 15.43 16.94 38.79
CA PHE A 172 14.49 16.86 39.91
C PHE A 172 15.10 16.05 41.06
N ILE A 173 15.72 14.92 40.75
CA ILE A 173 16.29 14.04 41.78
C ILE A 173 17.52 14.68 42.43
N ASP A 174 18.37 15.35 41.66
CA ASP A 174 19.53 16.07 42.19
C ASP A 174 19.08 17.18 43.17
N ARG A 175 18.03 17.95 42.83
CA ARG A 175 17.45 18.96 43.73
C ARG A 175 16.86 18.36 45.02
N GLU A 176 16.10 17.27 44.91
CA GLU A 176 15.55 16.61 46.11
C GLU A 176 16.66 15.99 46.98
N ARG A 177 17.74 15.50 46.37
CA ARG A 177 18.92 15.01 47.09
C ARG A 177 19.60 16.13 47.88
N GLU A 178 19.81 17.30 47.28
CA GLU A 178 20.36 18.48 47.97
C GLU A 178 19.48 18.87 49.16
N ARG A 179 18.16 18.94 48.97
CA ARG A 179 17.20 19.25 50.05
C ARG A 179 17.28 18.25 51.20
N LEU A 180 17.35 16.95 50.91
CA LEU A 180 17.41 15.89 51.92
C LEU A 180 18.75 15.86 52.67
N GLN A 181 19.87 16.22 52.02
CA GLN A 181 21.16 16.36 52.69
C GLN A 181 21.17 17.53 53.68
N GLU A 182 20.50 18.64 53.35
CA GLU A 182 20.33 19.78 54.26
C GLU A 182 19.40 19.46 55.45
N GLU A 183 18.37 18.61 55.24
CA GLU A 183 17.43 18.18 56.30
C GLU A 183 18.03 17.11 57.24
N ASP A 184 18.82 16.14 56.73
CA ASP A 184 19.50 15.10 57.52
C ASP A 184 20.56 15.69 58.49
N GLU A 185 21.11 16.88 58.21
CA GLU A 185 22.04 17.59 59.12
C GLU A 185 21.33 18.24 60.33
N LEU A 186 20.00 18.38 60.30
CA LEU A 186 19.22 19.13 61.29
C LEU A 186 18.36 18.26 62.22
N ASP A 187 18.01 17.03 61.85
CA ASP A 187 17.23 16.15 62.72
C ASP A 187 17.60 14.67 62.47
N GLY A 188 18.38 14.08 63.39
CA GLY A 188 18.91 12.72 63.27
C GLY A 188 17.87 11.63 63.45
N LYS A 189 16.99 11.43 62.47
CA LYS A 189 16.08 10.28 62.40
C LYS A 189 16.30 9.49 61.12
N GLU A 190 16.74 8.26 61.30
CA GLU A 190 16.73 7.22 60.28
C GLU A 190 15.29 6.86 59.93
N ASP A 191 14.72 7.50 58.91
CA ASP A 191 13.55 6.96 58.23
C ASP A 191 14.01 6.01 57.12
N ASP A 192 13.60 4.75 57.30
CA ASP A 192 13.91 3.56 56.50
C ASP A 192 13.12 3.56 55.18
N ASP A 193 13.18 4.68 54.43
CA ASP A 193 12.48 4.83 53.17
C ASP A 193 13.39 4.32 52.05
N GLU A 194 12.98 3.23 51.37
CA GLU A 194 13.72 2.59 50.26
C GLU A 194 14.15 3.59 49.17
N ILE A 195 13.40 4.70 49.06
CA ILE A 195 13.65 5.86 48.19
C ILE A 195 14.84 6.70 48.67
N LEU A 196 14.98 6.94 49.98
CA LEU A 196 16.15 7.57 50.58
C LEU A 196 17.41 6.70 50.37
N GLY A 197 17.27 5.37 50.45
CA GLY A 197 18.35 4.43 50.13
C GLY A 197 18.80 4.49 48.66
N LEU A 198 17.86 4.63 47.72
CA LEU A 198 18.16 4.82 46.30
C LEU A 198 18.78 6.19 46.01
N MET A 199 18.29 7.26 46.64
CA MET A 199 18.88 8.61 46.53
C MET A 199 20.27 8.73 47.16
N LYS A 200 20.58 7.91 48.18
CA LYS A 200 21.92 7.80 48.78
C LYS A 200 22.91 7.01 47.91
N THR A 201 22.45 6.31 46.87
CA THR A 201 23.28 5.47 45.97
C THR A 201 23.23 5.98 44.52
N GLU A 202 23.99 7.05 44.24
CA GLU A 202 24.00 7.78 42.95
C GLU A 202 24.12 6.89 41.69
N GLU A 203 24.94 5.84 41.76
CA GLU A 203 25.16 4.93 40.63
C GLU A 203 23.92 4.12 40.27
N LYS A 204 23.22 3.56 41.28
CA LYS A 204 22.00 2.76 41.06
C LYS A 204 20.87 3.60 40.50
N LEU A 205 20.77 4.84 40.97
CA LEU A 205 19.75 5.76 40.49
C LEU A 205 19.96 6.12 39.01
N LYS A 206 21.20 6.45 38.62
CA LYS A 206 21.55 6.72 37.22
C LYS A 206 21.33 5.49 36.34
N GLU A 207 21.64 4.29 36.86
CA GLU A 207 21.39 3.03 36.17
C GLU A 207 19.89 2.82 35.88
N VAL A 208 19.02 3.01 36.89
CA VAL A 208 17.57 2.83 36.72
C VAL A 208 16.98 3.87 35.76
N ILE A 209 17.41 5.13 35.84
CA ILE A 209 16.98 6.19 34.91
C ILE A 209 17.38 5.85 33.46
N ASN A 210 18.61 5.38 33.26
CA ASN A 210 19.11 4.99 31.94
C ASN A 210 18.39 3.76 31.40
N LEU A 211 18.10 2.75 32.24
CA LEU A 211 17.34 1.57 31.84
C LEU A 211 15.91 1.92 31.42
N SER A 212 15.26 2.85 32.13
CA SER A 212 13.94 3.39 31.78
C SER A 212 13.96 4.11 30.44
N TYR A 213 14.99 4.95 30.21
CA TYR A 213 15.20 5.63 28.94
C TYR A 213 15.37 4.65 27.77
N GLU A 214 16.28 3.68 27.89
CA GLU A 214 16.53 2.70 26.81
C GLU A 214 15.30 1.83 26.56
N SER A 215 14.58 1.41 27.62
CA SER A 215 13.34 0.63 27.45
C SER A 215 12.26 1.38 26.67
N GLN A 216 12.07 2.68 26.97
CA GLN A 216 11.09 3.50 26.25
C GLN A 216 11.51 3.74 24.80
N LYS A 217 12.80 3.98 24.57
CA LYS A 217 13.38 4.15 23.24
C LYS A 217 13.23 2.88 22.39
N ASP A 218 13.61 1.71 22.93
CA ASP A 218 13.49 0.42 22.26
C ASP A 218 12.02 0.13 21.86
N PHE A 219 11.07 0.42 22.76
CA PHE A 219 9.64 0.27 22.46
C PHE A 219 9.21 1.11 21.24
N ILE A 220 9.64 2.37 21.16
CA ILE A 220 9.30 3.26 20.05
C ILE A 220 9.96 2.77 18.75
N GLU A 221 11.23 2.36 18.81
CA GLU A 221 11.97 1.84 17.65
C GLU A 221 11.30 0.58 17.08
N GLU A 222 10.89 -0.35 17.94
CA GLU A 222 10.19 -1.58 17.54
C GLU A 222 8.85 -1.27 16.86
N LEU A 223 8.05 -0.36 17.44
CA LEU A 223 6.77 0.06 16.87
C LEU A 223 6.93 0.66 15.47
N ILE A 224 7.94 1.51 15.28
CA ILE A 224 8.24 2.14 13.98
C ILE A 224 8.74 1.10 12.98
N ALA A 225 9.58 0.15 13.42
CA ALA A 225 10.07 -0.93 12.57
C ALA A 225 8.91 -1.83 12.09
N GLN A 226 7.99 -2.17 12.99
CA GLN A 226 6.79 -2.95 12.65
C GLN A 226 5.92 -2.21 11.64
N HIS A 227 5.59 -0.95 11.89
CA HIS A 227 4.78 -0.14 10.97
C HIS A 227 5.44 0.00 9.58
N THR A 228 6.76 0.16 9.54
CA THR A 228 7.54 0.21 8.31
C THR A 228 7.43 -1.09 7.51
N LYS A 229 7.52 -2.23 8.20
CA LYS A 229 7.42 -3.56 7.59
C LYS A 229 6.02 -3.82 7.05
N GLU A 230 4.99 -3.50 7.83
CA GLU A 230 3.58 -3.67 7.44
C GLU A 230 3.23 -2.82 6.21
N GLU A 231 3.69 -1.57 6.15
CA GLU A 231 3.47 -0.72 4.98
C GLU A 231 4.18 -1.26 3.74
N ALA A 232 5.44 -1.70 3.88
CA ALA A 232 6.18 -2.30 2.77
C ALA A 232 5.50 -3.57 2.23
N GLN A 233 4.96 -4.40 3.13
CA GLN A 233 4.22 -5.60 2.76
C GLN A 233 2.91 -5.23 2.04
N ARG A 234 2.13 -4.28 2.56
CA ARG A 234 0.88 -3.83 1.93
C ARG A 234 1.12 -3.31 0.51
N ILE A 235 2.13 -2.47 0.31
CA ILE A 235 2.48 -1.96 -1.03
C ILE A 235 2.83 -3.12 -1.97
N LYS A 236 3.63 -4.09 -1.50
CA LYS A 236 4.01 -5.26 -2.30
C LYS A 236 2.79 -6.10 -2.70
N GLU A 237 1.87 -6.33 -1.76
CA GLU A 237 0.63 -7.07 -2.00
C GLU A 237 -0.26 -6.35 -3.03
N THR A 238 -0.45 -5.03 -2.90
CA THR A 238 -1.22 -4.23 -3.86
C THR A 238 -0.63 -4.32 -5.26
N VAL A 239 0.68 -4.07 -5.41
CA VAL A 239 1.37 -4.14 -6.71
C VAL A 239 1.23 -5.54 -7.32
N THR A 240 1.48 -6.60 -6.54
CA THR A 240 1.41 -7.98 -7.03
C THR A 240 0.00 -8.35 -7.49
N ARG A 241 -1.02 -8.01 -6.69
CA ARG A 241 -2.42 -8.27 -7.00
C ARG A 241 -2.82 -7.59 -8.31
N THR A 242 -2.53 -6.30 -8.44
CA THR A 242 -2.87 -5.52 -9.65
C THR A 242 -2.14 -6.04 -10.89
N THR A 243 -0.86 -6.41 -10.80
CA THR A 243 -0.13 -7.01 -11.92
C THR A 243 -0.74 -8.33 -12.37
N LEU A 244 -1.07 -9.22 -11.43
CA LEU A 244 -1.67 -10.52 -11.75
C LEU A 244 -3.06 -10.38 -12.36
N GLU A 245 -3.90 -9.51 -11.80
CA GLU A 245 -5.24 -9.23 -12.35
C GLU A 245 -5.16 -8.72 -13.79
N ASN A 246 -4.23 -7.80 -14.08
CA ASN A 246 -4.03 -7.27 -15.43
C ASN A 246 -3.50 -8.33 -16.40
N TYR A 247 -2.54 -9.14 -15.96
CA TYR A 247 -2.02 -10.25 -16.77
C TYR A 247 -3.12 -11.25 -17.14
N HIS A 248 -3.93 -11.69 -16.16
CA HIS A 248 -5.00 -12.65 -16.41
C HIS A 248 -6.08 -12.09 -17.32
N LYS A 249 -6.49 -10.83 -17.12
CA LYS A 249 -7.46 -10.16 -18.00
C LYS A 249 -6.96 -10.08 -19.44
N ASN A 250 -5.73 -9.61 -19.65
CA ASN A 250 -5.16 -9.49 -20.98
C ASN A 250 -5.02 -10.86 -21.67
N ARG A 251 -4.57 -11.88 -20.94
CA ARG A 251 -4.46 -13.24 -21.48
C ARG A 251 -5.81 -13.79 -21.93
N ASN A 252 -6.88 -13.57 -21.15
CA ASN A 252 -8.21 -14.02 -21.51
C ASN A 252 -8.73 -13.30 -22.75
N ARG A 253 -8.55 -11.97 -22.85
CA ARG A 253 -8.95 -11.18 -24.03
C ARG A 253 -8.27 -11.66 -25.31
N VAL A 254 -6.96 -11.91 -25.26
CA VAL A 254 -6.21 -12.44 -26.39
C VAL A 254 -6.74 -13.83 -26.79
N ALA A 255 -7.02 -14.71 -25.82
CA ALA A 255 -7.61 -16.02 -26.11
C ALA A 255 -9.00 -15.91 -26.78
N GLU A 256 -9.86 -15.01 -26.30
CA GLU A 256 -11.18 -14.74 -26.90
C GLU A 256 -11.07 -14.26 -28.35
N ILE A 257 -10.08 -13.40 -28.68
CA ILE A 257 -9.83 -12.97 -30.06
C ILE A 257 -9.45 -14.15 -30.95
N PHE A 258 -8.55 -15.02 -30.50
CA PHE A 258 -8.16 -16.21 -31.26
C PHE A 258 -9.35 -17.16 -31.48
N ASP A 259 -10.22 -17.36 -30.48
CA ASP A 259 -11.42 -18.20 -30.60
C ASP A 259 -12.40 -17.63 -31.64
N VAL A 260 -12.63 -16.31 -31.62
CA VAL A 260 -13.51 -15.63 -32.60
C VAL A 260 -12.94 -15.72 -34.01
N VAL A 261 -11.64 -15.47 -34.19
CA VAL A 261 -10.98 -15.55 -35.50
C VAL A 261 -11.02 -16.99 -36.03
N ALA A 262 -10.74 -17.99 -35.20
CA ALA A 262 -10.81 -19.40 -35.57
C ALA A 262 -12.24 -19.83 -35.99
N LEU A 263 -13.26 -19.33 -35.29
CA LEU A 263 -14.66 -19.56 -35.66
C LEU A 263 -14.96 -19.04 -37.07
N TYR A 264 -14.55 -17.81 -37.39
CA TYR A 264 -14.81 -17.24 -38.72
C TYR A 264 -14.01 -17.94 -39.82
N HIS A 265 -12.78 -18.38 -39.55
CA HIS A 265 -12.03 -19.24 -40.48
C HIS A 265 -12.81 -20.50 -40.83
N LYS A 266 -13.32 -21.21 -39.82
CA LYS A 266 -14.11 -22.43 -40.01
C LYS A 266 -15.40 -22.17 -40.80
N ILE A 267 -16.09 -21.06 -40.52
CA ILE A 267 -17.32 -20.69 -41.25
C ILE A 267 -17.01 -20.49 -42.74
N ILE A 268 -15.96 -19.74 -43.08
CA ILE A 268 -15.56 -19.50 -44.47
C ILE A 268 -15.20 -20.82 -45.17
N GLU A 269 -14.52 -21.74 -44.49
CA GLU A 269 -14.20 -23.07 -45.03
C GLU A 269 -15.45 -23.93 -45.28
N MET A 270 -16.39 -23.94 -44.34
CA MET A 270 -17.67 -24.65 -44.53
C MET A 270 -18.48 -24.08 -45.70
N THR A 271 -18.45 -22.76 -45.92
CA THR A 271 -19.11 -22.15 -47.08
C THR A 271 -18.47 -22.58 -48.40
N LYS A 272 -17.15 -22.81 -48.45
CA LYS A 272 -16.49 -23.40 -49.64
C LYS A 272 -16.92 -24.85 -49.90
N GLN A 273 -16.96 -25.67 -48.85
CA GLN A 273 -17.29 -27.10 -48.98
C GLN A 273 -18.74 -27.36 -49.40
N ALA A 274 -19.66 -26.49 -48.98
CA ALA A 274 -21.07 -26.62 -49.37
C ALA A 274 -21.29 -26.43 -50.89
N ASP A 275 -20.41 -25.67 -51.56
CA ASP A 275 -20.45 -25.46 -53.01
C ASP A 275 -19.84 -26.66 -53.76
N ASP A 276 -18.68 -27.17 -53.29
CA ASP A 276 -18.01 -28.35 -53.85
C ASP A 276 -18.90 -29.63 -53.82
N ASP A 277 -19.83 -29.72 -52.86
CA ASP A 277 -20.75 -30.86 -52.70
C ASP A 277 -22.02 -30.75 -53.59
N GLU A 278 -22.45 -29.55 -54.02
CA GLU A 278 -23.57 -29.38 -54.95
C GLU A 278 -23.19 -29.77 -56.40
N ASP A 279 -21.93 -29.52 -56.80
CA ASP A 279 -21.40 -29.90 -58.11
C ASP A 279 -21.29 -31.44 -58.32
N PHE A 280 -21.37 -32.25 -57.25
CA PHE A 280 -21.26 -33.71 -57.35
C PHE A 280 -22.59 -34.40 -57.73
N TYR A 281 -23.73 -33.72 -57.63
CA TYR A 281 -25.05 -34.32 -57.88
C TYR A 281 -25.64 -33.99 -59.26
N ASP A 282 -25.11 -33.02 -60.00
CA ASP A 282 -25.66 -32.60 -61.30
C ASP A 282 -25.12 -33.41 -62.51
N ASP A 283 -24.11 -34.26 -62.32
CA ASP A 283 -23.50 -35.07 -63.41
C ASP A 283 -24.06 -36.51 -63.52
N ASN A 284 -25.16 -36.84 -62.82
CA ASN A 284 -25.73 -38.21 -62.78
C ASN A 284 -27.22 -38.33 -63.19
N PHE A 285 -27.77 -37.40 -63.98
CA PHE A 285 -29.12 -37.54 -64.56
C PHE A 285 -29.18 -37.32 -66.07
#